data_AF-A0A521U0C6-F1
#
_entry.id   AF-A0A521U0C6-F1
#
_cell.length_a   1.000
_cell.length_b   1.000
_cell.length_c   1.000
_cell.angle_alpha   90.00
_cell.angle_beta   90.00
_cell.angle_gamma   90.00
#
_symmetry.space_group_name_H-M   'P 1'
#
loop_
_entity.id
_entity.type
_entity.pdbx_description
1 polymer ?
#
loop_
_entity_poly.entity_id
_entity_poly.type
_entity_poly.pdbx_seq_one_letter_code
_entity_poly.pdbx_strand_id
1 'polypeptide(L)'
;MIIARIAAAVCLAFLLVSTTFANGAPIRIQLSKIAGVVNYGTQAASGFAEITAVEGDVLIVTDGLPRLTNELYQAWLVNTRTGERASVGKFNVTADGTSRTQAIITLGNREFDLFVLTVEPEPDPAAAPDPRIVLAGYWPGREPGAALTAAAATARAGGTPQPTDTPAPSPTGLPSGVTTRIPTGLPRTGGPGLPALGVALGGLGLVAVGLLKGRRQ
;
A
#
# COMPACT_ATOMS: atom_id res chain seq x y z
N MET A 1 -14.38 -15.67 57.03
CA MET A 1 -14.45 -16.22 55.64
C MET A 1 -14.51 -15.16 54.52
N ILE A 2 -14.29 -13.86 54.80
CA ILE A 2 -14.35 -12.79 53.78
C ILE A 2 -12.97 -12.54 53.12
N ILE A 3 -11.88 -12.72 53.88
CA ILE A 3 -10.50 -12.46 53.41
C ILE A 3 -10.06 -13.44 52.30
N ALA A 4 -10.53 -14.69 52.33
CA ALA A 4 -10.20 -15.71 51.33
C ALA A 4 -10.80 -15.42 49.93
N ARG A 5 -11.90 -14.66 49.85
CA ARG A 5 -12.55 -14.32 48.58
C ARG A 5 -11.90 -13.15 47.85
N ILE A 6 -11.26 -12.24 48.59
CA ILE A 6 -10.55 -11.09 48.02
C ILE A 6 -9.26 -11.56 47.33
N ALA A 7 -8.55 -12.55 47.89
CA ALA A 7 -7.35 -13.10 47.28
C ALA A 7 -7.64 -13.81 45.93
N ALA A 8 -8.76 -14.52 45.82
CA ALA A 8 -9.14 -15.20 44.58
C ALA A 8 -9.53 -14.22 43.46
N ALA A 9 -10.14 -13.09 43.79
CA ALA A 9 -10.51 -12.06 42.81
C ALA A 9 -9.30 -11.31 42.23
N VAL A 10 -8.24 -11.13 43.03
CA VAL A 10 -7.00 -10.47 42.57
C VAL A 10 -6.19 -11.35 41.62
N CYS A 11 -6.14 -12.68 41.85
CA CYS A 11 -5.47 -13.59 40.91
C CYS A 11 -6.19 -13.70 39.56
N LEU A 12 -7.52 -13.58 39.53
CA LEU A 12 -8.28 -13.67 38.27
C LEU A 12 -8.16 -12.40 37.41
N ALA A 13 -7.92 -11.23 38.03
CA ALA A 13 -7.70 -9.98 37.31
C ALA A 13 -6.34 -9.92 36.58
N PHE A 14 -5.33 -10.65 37.06
CA PHE A 14 -3.99 -10.68 36.44
C PHE A 14 -3.88 -11.64 35.25
N LEU A 15 -4.87 -12.49 34.99
CA LEU A 15 -4.86 -13.42 33.85
C LEU A 15 -5.45 -12.81 32.56
N LEU A 16 -5.93 -11.57 32.62
CA LEU A 16 -6.48 -10.83 31.47
C LEU A 16 -5.49 -9.84 30.86
N VAL A 17 -4.18 -10.00 31.13
CA VAL A 17 -3.15 -9.21 30.45
C VAL A 17 -3.16 -9.60 28.98
N SER A 18 -3.93 -8.84 28.21
CA SER A 18 -4.01 -8.94 26.77
C SER A 18 -2.60 -8.70 26.22
N THR A 19 -2.12 -9.61 25.37
CA THR A 19 -0.86 -9.44 24.64
C THR A 19 -0.99 -8.21 23.74
N THR A 20 -0.63 -7.05 24.27
CA THR A 20 -0.51 -5.84 23.47
C THR A 20 0.65 -6.09 22.51
N PHE A 21 0.43 -5.95 21.20
CA PHE A 21 1.48 -6.00 20.17
C PHE A 21 2.37 -4.73 20.23
N ALA A 22 2.87 -4.40 21.42
CA ALA A 22 3.89 -3.37 21.64
C ALA A 22 5.32 -3.95 21.52
N ASN A 23 5.46 -5.22 21.11
CA ASN A 23 6.76 -5.78 20.79
C ASN A 23 7.18 -5.22 19.44
N GLY A 24 8.16 -4.32 19.41
CA GLY A 24 8.87 -3.85 18.21
C GLY A 24 9.64 -4.96 17.49
N ALA A 25 9.09 -6.17 17.42
CA ALA A 25 9.61 -7.26 16.63
C ALA A 25 9.47 -6.88 15.14
N PRO A 26 10.54 -7.04 14.34
CA PRO A 26 10.46 -6.80 12.91
C PRO A 26 9.41 -7.70 12.25
N ILE A 27 8.55 -7.11 11.42
CA ILE A 27 7.63 -7.84 10.56
C ILE A 27 8.34 -8.09 9.23
N ARG A 28 8.45 -9.36 8.83
CA ARG A 28 9.02 -9.73 7.53
C ARG A 28 7.93 -9.97 6.49
N ILE A 29 8.07 -9.30 5.35
CA ILE A 29 7.18 -9.36 4.20
C ILE A 29 7.96 -9.98 3.04
N GLN A 30 7.53 -11.14 2.55
CA GLN A 30 8.18 -11.77 1.41
C GLN A 30 7.77 -11.06 0.11
N LEU A 31 8.74 -10.66 -0.71
CA LEU A 31 8.53 -9.97 -1.97
C LEU A 31 8.67 -10.94 -3.13
N SER A 32 7.67 -10.99 -3.99
CA SER A 32 7.60 -11.94 -5.11
C SER A 32 6.73 -11.42 -6.26
N LYS A 33 6.57 -12.25 -7.30
CA LYS A 33 5.68 -12.00 -8.44
C LYS A 33 4.24 -12.38 -8.11
N ILE A 34 3.55 -11.49 -7.40
CA ILE A 34 2.13 -11.67 -7.09
C ILE A 34 1.29 -11.40 -8.35
N ALA A 35 0.56 -12.41 -8.81
CA ALA A 35 -0.34 -12.30 -9.94
C ALA A 35 -1.41 -11.22 -9.70
N GLY A 36 -1.63 -10.36 -10.70
CA GLY A 36 -2.60 -9.26 -10.61
C GLY A 36 -2.09 -8.00 -9.91
N VAL A 37 -0.94 -8.05 -9.24
CA VAL A 37 -0.28 -6.87 -8.64
C VAL A 37 0.97 -6.51 -9.42
N VAL A 38 1.87 -7.47 -9.59
CA VAL A 38 3.14 -7.28 -10.29
C VAL A 38 2.93 -7.37 -11.80
N ASN A 39 3.47 -6.39 -12.54
CA ASN A 39 3.27 -6.26 -13.98
C ASN A 39 4.56 -5.96 -14.76
N TYR A 40 5.71 -5.84 -14.09
CA TYR A 40 6.99 -5.51 -14.71
C TYR A 40 8.15 -6.37 -14.19
N GLY A 41 9.25 -6.38 -14.95
CA GLY A 41 10.53 -7.00 -14.57
C GLY A 41 10.62 -8.52 -14.77
N THR A 42 11.77 -9.08 -14.40
CA THR A 42 12.15 -10.49 -14.59
C THR A 42 11.38 -11.43 -13.64
N GLN A 43 10.96 -12.61 -14.11
CA GLN A 43 10.19 -13.56 -13.27
C GLN A 43 11.02 -14.18 -12.13
N ALA A 44 12.34 -14.20 -12.25
CA ALA A 44 13.24 -14.76 -11.24
C ALA A 44 13.51 -13.82 -10.06
N ALA A 45 13.14 -12.54 -10.15
CA ALA A 45 13.39 -11.59 -9.08
C ALA A 45 12.57 -11.90 -7.82
N SER A 46 13.20 -11.75 -6.65
CA SER A 46 12.55 -11.96 -5.36
C SER A 46 13.23 -11.15 -4.25
N GLY A 47 12.67 -11.15 -3.05
CA GLY A 47 13.26 -10.46 -1.92
C GLY A 47 12.42 -10.52 -0.67
N PHE A 48 12.76 -9.67 0.30
CA PHE A 48 11.92 -9.41 1.47
C PHE A 48 12.10 -7.97 1.95
N ALA A 49 11.09 -7.47 2.66
CA ALA A 49 11.17 -6.27 3.46
C ALA A 49 10.97 -6.63 4.94
N GLU A 50 11.81 -6.13 5.83
CA GLU A 50 11.64 -6.21 7.28
C GLU A 50 11.34 -4.82 7.81
N ILE A 51 10.26 -4.69 8.59
CA ILE A 51 9.78 -3.40 9.10
C ILE A 51 9.62 -3.48 10.62
N THR A 52 10.31 -2.59 11.34
CA THR A 52 10.13 -2.41 12.78
C THR A 52 9.13 -1.27 13.01
N ALA A 53 7.88 -1.60 13.34
CA ALA A 53 6.79 -0.61 13.40
C ALA A 53 7.00 0.52 14.43
N VAL A 54 7.72 0.24 15.52
CA VAL A 54 7.96 1.23 16.60
C VAL A 54 8.98 2.29 16.19
N GLU A 55 10.03 1.88 15.48
CA GLU A 55 11.17 2.74 15.11
C GLU A 55 11.03 3.28 13.68
N GLY A 56 10.24 2.60 12.85
CA GLY A 56 10.10 2.93 11.43
C GLY A 56 11.27 2.46 10.57
N ASP A 57 12.15 1.61 11.12
CA ASP A 57 13.27 1.03 10.39
C ASP A 57 12.75 0.02 9.36
N VAL A 58 13.23 0.16 8.13
CA VAL A 58 12.91 -0.72 7.01
C VAL A 58 14.19 -1.25 6.40
N LEU A 59 14.33 -2.57 6.37
CA LEU A 59 15.38 -3.27 5.63
C LEU A 59 14.77 -3.92 4.38
N ILE A 60 15.31 -3.63 3.21
CA ILE A 60 14.90 -4.20 1.94
C ILE A 60 16.05 -5.05 1.41
N VAL A 61 15.79 -6.31 1.10
CA VAL A 61 16.74 -7.20 0.45
C VAL A 61 16.12 -7.74 -0.81
N THR A 62 16.81 -7.62 -1.94
CA THR A 62 16.35 -8.11 -3.24
C THR A 62 17.44 -8.90 -3.95
N ASP A 63 17.01 -9.83 -4.80
CA ASP A 63 17.85 -10.66 -5.65
C ASP A 63 17.24 -10.79 -7.04
N GLY A 64 18.10 -10.87 -8.07
CA GLY A 64 17.68 -11.08 -9.46
C GLY A 64 17.03 -9.87 -10.15
N LEU A 65 17.18 -8.66 -9.60
CA LEU A 65 16.74 -7.42 -10.26
C LEU A 65 17.83 -6.90 -11.22
N PRO A 66 17.47 -6.40 -12.42
CA PRO A 66 18.44 -5.76 -13.29
C PRO A 66 18.86 -4.38 -12.76
N ARG A 67 20.14 -4.01 -12.94
CA ARG A 67 20.59 -2.65 -12.60
C ARG A 67 20.01 -1.62 -13.56
N LEU A 68 19.49 -0.52 -13.02
CA LEU A 68 18.90 0.57 -13.79
C LEU A 68 19.93 1.68 -14.05
N THR A 69 19.79 2.43 -15.16
CA THR A 69 20.77 3.48 -15.56
C THR A 69 20.23 4.90 -15.38
N ASN A 70 18.97 5.17 -15.75
CA ASN A 70 18.31 6.48 -15.64
C ASN A 70 17.05 6.43 -14.77
N GLU A 71 16.95 5.37 -13.99
CA GLU A 71 15.79 5.02 -13.18
C GLU A 71 16.29 4.43 -11.87
N LEU A 72 15.45 4.47 -10.85
CA LEU A 72 15.70 3.87 -9.55
C LEU A 72 14.54 2.97 -9.17
N TYR A 73 14.83 1.98 -8.36
CA TYR A 73 13.80 1.26 -7.65
C TYR A 73 13.29 2.11 -6.50
N GLN A 74 11.98 2.20 -6.32
CA GLN A 74 11.40 2.85 -5.14
C GLN A 74 10.46 1.90 -4.42
N ALA A 75 10.67 1.80 -3.11
CA ALA A 75 9.81 1.03 -2.23
C ALA A 75 8.67 1.88 -1.68
N TRP A 76 7.49 1.28 -1.59
CA TRP A 76 6.28 1.92 -1.11
C TRP A 76 5.50 1.01 -0.18
N LEU A 77 4.87 1.62 0.82
CA LEU A 77 3.81 1.01 1.60
C LEU A 77 2.47 1.48 1.03
N VAL A 78 1.53 0.55 0.89
CA VAL A 78 0.22 0.79 0.30
C VAL A 78 -0.85 0.24 1.25
N ASN A 79 -1.91 1.03 1.45
CA ASN A 79 -3.15 0.56 2.03
C ASN A 79 -4.11 0.29 0.87
N THR A 80 -4.37 -0.99 0.57
CA THR A 80 -5.20 -1.36 -0.58
C THR A 80 -6.67 -0.98 -0.40
N ARG A 81 -7.13 -0.74 0.83
CA ARG A 81 -8.50 -0.31 1.13
C ARG A 81 -8.71 1.18 0.91
N THR A 82 -7.78 2.02 1.34
CA THR A 82 -7.91 3.50 1.24
C THR A 82 -7.19 4.07 0.02
N GLY A 83 -6.28 3.30 -0.59
CA GLY A 83 -5.39 3.78 -1.64
C GLY A 83 -4.24 4.66 -1.12
N GLU A 84 -4.09 4.80 0.20
CA GLU A 84 -3.00 5.56 0.80
C GLU A 84 -1.64 4.93 0.49
N ARG A 85 -0.64 5.78 0.24
CA ARG A 85 0.71 5.37 -0.18
C ARG A 85 1.76 6.15 0.59
N ALA A 86 2.80 5.47 1.06
CA ALA A 86 3.95 6.08 1.69
C ALA A 86 5.24 5.62 1.02
N SER A 87 6.07 6.57 0.58
CA SER A 87 7.41 6.28 0.07
C SER A 87 8.32 5.82 1.19
N VAL A 88 9.03 4.72 0.97
CA VAL A 88 10.04 4.18 1.89
C VAL A 88 11.42 4.72 1.53
N GLY A 89 11.78 4.65 0.24
CA GLY A 89 13.08 5.09 -0.22
C GLY A 89 13.39 4.61 -1.62
N LYS A 90 14.33 5.30 -2.27
CA LYS A 90 14.86 4.97 -3.60
C LYS A 90 16.19 4.24 -3.46
N PHE A 91 16.45 3.27 -4.32
CA PHE A 91 17.72 2.56 -4.40
C PHE A 91 17.95 1.98 -5.79
N ASN A 92 19.15 1.44 -6.01
CA ASN A 92 19.46 0.64 -7.18
C ASN A 92 20.17 -0.63 -6.72
N VAL A 93 20.27 -1.61 -7.62
CA VAL A 93 20.92 -2.89 -7.34
C VAL A 93 22.39 -2.87 -7.78
N THR A 94 23.19 -3.75 -7.20
CA THR A 94 24.58 -4.01 -7.59
C THR A 94 24.65 -4.65 -9.00
N ALA A 95 25.86 -4.84 -9.53
CA ALA A 95 26.05 -5.41 -10.87
C ALA A 95 25.60 -6.88 -10.97
N ASP A 96 25.60 -7.61 -9.85
CA ASP A 96 25.10 -8.97 -9.68
C ASP A 96 23.57 -9.04 -9.47
N GLY A 97 22.89 -7.91 -9.44
CA GLY A 97 21.42 -7.83 -9.33
C GLY A 97 20.87 -8.00 -7.91
N THR A 98 21.73 -7.81 -6.90
CA THR A 98 21.35 -7.85 -5.49
C THR A 98 21.22 -6.45 -4.90
N SER A 99 20.47 -6.32 -3.80
CA SER A 99 20.45 -5.09 -3.01
C SER A 99 20.18 -5.39 -1.54
N ARG A 100 20.75 -4.54 -0.68
CA ARG A 100 20.46 -4.47 0.76
C ARG A 100 20.36 -2.99 1.14
N THR A 101 19.15 -2.48 1.25
CA THR A 101 18.86 -1.07 1.51
C THR A 101 18.20 -0.91 2.87
N GLN A 102 18.64 0.07 3.64
CA GLN A 102 17.98 0.48 4.88
C GLN A 102 17.37 1.87 4.71
N ALA A 103 16.19 2.08 5.30
CA ALA A 103 15.50 3.36 5.33
C ALA A 103 14.79 3.54 6.67
N ILE A 104 14.53 4.79 7.04
CA ILE A 104 13.78 5.16 8.25
C ILE A 104 12.56 5.96 7.79
N ILE A 105 11.37 5.55 8.23
CA ILE A 105 10.11 6.21 7.88
C ILE A 105 9.26 6.52 9.09
N THR A 106 8.40 7.52 8.98
CA THR A 106 7.37 7.78 10.00
C THR A 106 6.07 7.10 9.58
N LEU A 107 5.74 5.97 10.22
CA LEU A 107 4.47 5.27 9.97
C LEU A 107 3.27 6.01 10.58
N GLY A 108 3.43 6.57 11.78
CA GLY A 108 2.32 7.14 12.54
C GLY A 108 1.25 6.09 12.86
N ASN A 109 -0.02 6.51 12.94
CA ASN A 109 -1.16 5.60 13.16
C ASN A 109 -1.73 5.03 11.86
N ARG A 110 -0.92 5.00 10.79
CA ARG A 110 -1.36 4.54 9.48
C ARG A 110 -1.25 3.03 9.37
N GLU A 111 -2.23 2.43 8.73
CA GLU A 111 -2.24 1.00 8.46
C GLU A 111 -1.90 0.77 7.00
N PHE A 112 -0.96 -0.14 6.75
CA PHE A 112 -0.63 -0.62 5.41
C PHE A 112 -0.81 -2.14 5.37
N ASP A 113 -1.07 -2.68 4.18
CA ASP A 113 -1.31 -4.10 3.96
C ASP A 113 -0.52 -4.65 2.77
N LEU A 114 0.07 -3.79 1.93
CA LEU A 114 0.84 -4.17 0.75
C LEU A 114 2.14 -3.38 0.61
N PHE A 115 3.26 -4.08 0.48
CA PHE A 115 4.56 -3.52 0.16
C PHE A 115 4.79 -3.70 -1.33
N VAL A 116 5.17 -2.64 -2.05
CA VAL A 116 5.48 -2.72 -3.48
C VAL A 116 6.82 -2.08 -3.79
N LEU A 117 7.48 -2.61 -4.82
CA LEU A 117 8.65 -2.03 -5.44
C LEU A 117 8.29 -1.62 -6.86
N THR A 118 8.57 -0.36 -7.21
CA THR A 118 8.33 0.22 -8.55
C THR A 118 9.64 0.64 -9.21
N VAL A 119 9.59 0.88 -10.52
CA VAL A 119 10.67 1.52 -11.29
C VAL A 119 10.29 2.98 -11.50
N GLU A 120 11.08 3.90 -10.98
CA GLU A 120 10.82 5.34 -11.02
C GLU A 120 11.86 6.03 -11.90
N PRO A 121 11.45 6.97 -12.77
CA PRO A 121 12.40 7.80 -13.52
C PRO A 121 13.22 8.69 -12.58
N GLU A 122 14.43 9.05 -13.00
CA GLU A 122 15.27 10.03 -12.31
C GLU A 122 15.76 11.09 -13.31
N PRO A 123 15.34 12.37 -13.20
CA PRO A 123 14.53 12.95 -12.12
C PRO A 123 13.05 12.52 -12.17
N ASP A 124 12.46 12.43 -10.98
CA ASP A 124 11.09 11.96 -10.80
C ASP A 124 10.06 13.08 -10.98
N PRO A 125 9.16 12.98 -11.97
CA PRO A 125 8.17 14.01 -12.26
C PRO A 125 6.91 13.91 -11.38
N ALA A 126 6.73 12.84 -10.60
CA ALA A 126 5.48 12.58 -9.89
C ALA A 126 5.71 12.05 -8.46
N ALA A 127 4.92 12.55 -7.50
CA ALA A 127 5.01 12.07 -6.11
C ALA A 127 4.36 10.70 -5.88
N ALA A 128 3.64 10.15 -6.86
CA ALA A 128 2.93 8.87 -6.75
C ALA A 128 3.74 7.75 -7.42
N PRO A 129 3.63 6.50 -6.95
CA PRO A 129 4.36 5.38 -7.55
C PRO A 129 4.07 5.22 -9.04
N ASP A 130 5.12 4.99 -9.82
CA ASP A 130 5.06 4.57 -11.21
C ASP A 130 4.24 3.27 -11.34
N PRO A 131 3.41 3.12 -12.38
CA PRO A 131 2.59 1.93 -12.59
C PRO A 131 3.40 0.64 -12.85
N ARG A 132 4.71 0.70 -13.07
CA ARG A 132 5.60 -0.45 -13.27
C ARG A 132 6.01 -1.06 -11.93
N ILE A 133 5.17 -1.96 -11.43
CA ILE A 133 5.42 -2.72 -10.19
C ILE A 133 6.26 -3.95 -10.51
N VAL A 134 7.41 -4.09 -9.85
CA VAL A 134 8.37 -5.17 -10.09
C VAL A 134 8.32 -6.27 -9.05
N LEU A 135 8.03 -5.95 -7.79
CA LEU A 135 7.88 -6.92 -6.72
C LEU A 135 6.80 -6.43 -5.77
N ALA A 136 6.09 -7.36 -5.14
CA ALA A 136 5.10 -7.03 -4.14
C ALA A 136 5.03 -8.12 -3.05
N GLY A 137 4.55 -7.73 -1.88
CA GLY A 137 4.32 -8.62 -0.74
C GLY A 137 3.23 -8.08 0.17
N TYR A 138 2.27 -8.91 0.55
CA TYR A 138 1.28 -8.54 1.55
C TYR A 138 1.86 -8.73 2.95
N TRP A 139 1.37 -7.95 3.91
CA TRP A 139 1.65 -8.20 5.31
C TRP A 139 1.13 -9.59 5.70
N PRO A 140 1.86 -10.35 6.55
CA PRO A 140 1.40 -11.65 7.01
C PRO A 140 -0.01 -11.57 7.63
N GLY A 141 -0.93 -12.39 7.12
CA GLY A 141 -2.32 -12.43 7.57
C GLY A 141 -3.20 -11.27 7.09
N ARG A 142 -2.69 -10.42 6.18
CA ARG A 142 -3.42 -9.32 5.52
C ARG A 142 -3.56 -9.53 4.02
N GLU A 143 -3.34 -10.75 3.55
CA GLU A 143 -3.53 -11.10 2.15
C GLU A 143 -5.00 -10.91 1.75
N PRO A 144 -5.29 -10.45 0.51
CA PRO A 144 -6.64 -10.45 0.00
C PRO A 144 -7.16 -11.89 0.01
N GLY A 145 -8.35 -12.10 0.59
CA GLY A 145 -8.99 -13.41 0.54
C GLY A 145 -9.15 -13.91 -0.91
N ALA A 146 -9.18 -15.23 -1.10
CA ALA A 146 -9.20 -15.89 -2.42
C ALA A 146 -10.30 -15.39 -3.39
N ALA A 147 -11.37 -14.79 -2.88
CA ALA A 147 -12.43 -14.19 -3.68
C ALA A 147 -11.99 -12.92 -4.44
N LEU A 148 -11.08 -12.11 -3.87
CA LEU A 148 -10.59 -10.88 -4.52
C LEU A 148 -9.58 -11.19 -5.64
N THR A 149 -8.75 -12.21 -5.46
CA THR A 149 -7.79 -12.67 -6.49
C THR A 149 -8.49 -13.30 -7.68
N ALA A 150 -9.58 -14.05 -7.47
CA ALA A 150 -10.41 -14.60 -8.56
C ALA A 150 -11.18 -13.49 -9.33
N ALA A 151 -11.66 -12.46 -8.64
CA ALA A 151 -12.34 -11.33 -9.26
C ALA A 151 -11.37 -10.48 -10.12
N ALA A 152 -10.15 -10.22 -9.62
CA ALA A 152 -9.10 -9.53 -10.38
C ALA A 152 -8.62 -10.35 -11.61
N ALA A 153 -8.56 -11.69 -11.49
CA ALA A 153 -8.24 -12.57 -12.60
C ALA A 153 -9.36 -12.61 -13.66
N THR A 154 -10.63 -12.64 -13.23
CA THR A 154 -11.80 -12.62 -14.13
C THR A 154 -11.95 -11.28 -14.84
N ALA A 155 -11.69 -10.16 -14.15
CA ALA A 155 -11.66 -8.83 -14.77
C ALA A 155 -10.59 -8.72 -15.88
N ARG A 156 -9.52 -9.52 -15.80
CA ARG A 156 -8.48 -9.62 -16.84
C ARG A 156 -8.87 -10.56 -17.99
N ALA A 157 -9.63 -11.63 -17.71
CA ALA A 157 -10.11 -12.58 -18.72
C ALA A 157 -11.33 -12.07 -19.52
N GLY A 158 -11.97 -10.97 -19.09
CA GLY A 158 -13.06 -10.31 -19.83
C GLY A 158 -12.63 -9.55 -21.09
N GLY A 159 -11.31 -9.44 -21.37
CA GLY A 159 -10.80 -8.99 -22.65
C GLY A 159 -10.83 -10.15 -23.65
N THR A 160 -11.93 -10.29 -24.39
CA THR A 160 -12.01 -11.21 -25.52
C THR A 160 -10.90 -10.91 -26.53
N PRO A 161 -10.16 -11.91 -27.04
CA PRO A 161 -9.32 -11.71 -28.21
C PRO A 161 -10.26 -11.51 -29.39
N GLN A 162 -10.32 -10.29 -29.91
CA GLN A 162 -10.92 -10.06 -31.22
C GLN A 162 -10.00 -10.74 -32.25
N PRO A 163 -10.48 -11.72 -33.04
CA PRO A 163 -9.68 -12.30 -34.09
C PRO A 163 -9.32 -11.21 -35.09
N THR A 164 -8.03 -11.01 -35.32
CA THR A 164 -7.53 -10.13 -36.37
C THR A 164 -7.91 -10.76 -37.70
N ASP A 165 -8.98 -10.26 -38.32
CA ASP A 165 -9.31 -10.57 -39.70
C ASP A 165 -8.10 -10.23 -40.58
N THR A 166 -7.66 -11.24 -41.33
CA THR A 166 -6.68 -11.12 -42.40
C THR A 166 -7.34 -10.43 -43.60
N PRO A 167 -6.71 -9.42 -44.22
CA PRO A 167 -7.05 -9.06 -45.59
C PRO A 167 -5.89 -9.41 -46.54
N ALA A 168 -6.17 -10.31 -47.48
CA ALA A 168 -5.42 -10.45 -48.74
C ALA A 168 -5.79 -9.29 -49.71
N PRO A 169 -5.04 -9.06 -50.80
CA PRO A 169 -4.74 -7.73 -51.34
C PRO A 169 -5.86 -7.07 -52.15
N SER A 170 -5.90 -5.73 -52.12
CA SER A 170 -6.83 -4.89 -52.87
C SER A 170 -6.52 -4.81 -54.38
N PRO A 171 -7.53 -4.74 -55.26
CA PRO A 171 -7.41 -4.09 -56.55
C PRO A 171 -7.76 -2.60 -56.46
N THR A 172 -6.99 -1.82 -57.23
CA THR A 172 -7.05 -0.37 -57.45
C THR A 172 -8.43 0.16 -57.87
N GLY A 173 -8.89 1.23 -57.21
CA GLY A 173 -10.01 2.05 -57.70
C GLY A 173 -10.54 3.09 -56.70
N LEU A 174 -10.17 4.37 -56.87
CA LEU A 174 -10.87 5.56 -56.34
C LEU A 174 -11.97 5.99 -57.34
N PRO A 175 -13.02 6.81 -57.01
CA PRO A 175 -12.92 7.97 -56.12
C PRO A 175 -14.17 8.41 -55.29
N SER A 176 -13.92 9.41 -54.43
CA SER A 176 -14.77 10.53 -53.99
C SER A 176 -16.06 10.32 -53.17
N GLY A 177 -15.99 10.75 -51.90
CA GLY A 177 -17.17 11.07 -51.06
C GLY A 177 -16.77 11.76 -49.75
N VAL A 178 -17.11 13.04 -49.63
CA VAL A 178 -16.82 13.97 -48.52
C VAL A 178 -17.66 13.66 -47.26
N THR A 179 -17.09 13.81 -46.06
CA THR A 179 -17.60 14.71 -44.98
C THR A 179 -16.78 14.59 -43.69
N THR A 180 -16.16 15.71 -43.34
CA THR A 180 -15.53 16.03 -42.05
C THR A 180 -16.54 15.95 -40.90
N ARG A 181 -16.24 15.22 -39.83
CA ARG A 181 -16.88 15.44 -38.52
C ARG A 181 -15.83 15.36 -37.40
N ILE A 182 -15.35 16.52 -37.00
CA ILE A 182 -14.58 16.74 -35.77
C ILE A 182 -15.58 16.64 -34.60
N PRO A 183 -15.41 15.76 -33.61
CA PRO A 183 -16.17 15.84 -32.38
C PRO A 183 -15.64 16.99 -31.51
N THR A 184 -16.40 18.08 -31.53
CA THR A 184 -16.39 19.17 -30.55
C THR A 184 -17.05 18.70 -29.25
N GLY A 185 -16.42 18.92 -28.10
CA GLY A 185 -17.13 19.02 -26.81
C GLY A 185 -16.46 18.35 -25.60
N LEU A 186 -15.79 19.17 -24.78
CA LEU A 186 -15.50 18.91 -23.37
C LEU A 186 -16.79 19.00 -22.54
N PRO A 187 -17.02 18.15 -21.52
CA PRO A 187 -17.93 18.50 -20.44
C PRO A 187 -17.25 19.48 -19.48
N ARG A 188 -17.67 20.75 -19.54
CA ARG A 188 -17.63 21.72 -18.45
C ARG A 188 -18.82 21.46 -17.52
N THR A 189 -18.54 21.23 -16.25
CA THR A 189 -19.39 21.56 -15.09
C THR A 189 -18.43 22.29 -14.14
N GLY A 190 -18.61 23.53 -13.70
CA GLY A 190 -19.79 24.25 -13.21
C GLY A 190 -19.40 24.75 -11.83
N GLY A 191 -19.19 26.07 -11.69
CA GLY A 191 -18.47 26.76 -10.60
C GLY A 191 -19.17 26.88 -9.24
N PRO A 192 -18.83 27.92 -8.45
CA PRO A 192 -18.54 27.83 -7.02
C PRO A 192 -19.75 27.94 -6.09
N GLY A 193 -19.69 27.26 -4.96
CA GLY A 193 -20.62 27.43 -3.84
C GLY A 193 -19.85 27.40 -2.51
N LEU A 194 -19.55 28.59 -1.97
CA LEU A 194 -19.32 28.77 -0.54
C LEU A 194 -20.66 28.60 0.18
N PRO A 195 -20.66 28.02 1.38
CA PRO A 195 -21.13 28.82 2.50
C PRO A 195 -20.19 28.82 3.69
N ALA A 196 -20.13 29.99 4.34
CA ALA A 196 -19.56 30.23 5.65
C ALA A 196 -20.45 29.67 6.78
N LEU A 197 -19.87 29.69 7.98
CA LEU A 197 -20.45 29.63 9.34
C LEU A 197 -20.61 28.25 10.01
N GLY A 198 -20.01 28.16 11.22
CA GLY A 198 -20.32 27.11 12.18
C GLY A 198 -19.28 26.93 13.30
N VAL A 199 -19.10 27.94 14.16
CA VAL A 199 -18.49 27.74 15.48
C VAL A 199 -19.43 26.85 16.31
N ALA A 200 -18.91 25.79 16.93
CA ALA A 200 -19.59 25.10 18.02
C ALA A 200 -18.58 24.69 19.10
N LEU A 201 -18.60 25.47 20.19
CA LEU A 201 -18.15 25.10 21.52
C LEU A 201 -19.06 24.00 22.10
N GLY A 202 -18.47 22.99 22.72
CA GLY A 202 -19.12 22.02 23.60
C GLY A 202 -18.09 20.97 24.01
N GLY A 203 -17.68 20.77 25.26
CA GLY A 203 -18.36 21.06 26.53
C GLY A 203 -19.08 19.81 27.02
N LEU A 204 -18.33 18.83 27.53
CA LEU A 204 -18.75 17.69 28.38
C LEU A 204 -17.44 17.01 28.84
N GLY A 205 -17.05 16.92 30.12
CA GLY A 205 -17.78 17.05 31.37
C GLY A 205 -18.23 15.68 31.89
N LEU A 206 -17.34 14.93 32.56
CA LEU A 206 -17.67 13.93 33.60
C LEU A 206 -16.35 13.54 34.34
N VAL A 207 -16.05 14.06 35.53
CA VAL A 207 -16.35 13.52 36.90
C VAL A 207 -15.75 12.11 37.11
N ALA A 208 -14.54 11.97 37.67
CA ALA A 208 -14.10 12.03 39.08
C ALA A 208 -13.94 10.63 39.72
N VAL A 209 -12.72 10.27 40.14
CA VAL A 209 -12.47 9.31 41.24
C VAL A 209 -11.31 9.84 42.07
N GLY A 210 -11.61 10.19 43.32
CA GLY A 210 -10.64 10.74 44.26
C GLY A 210 -9.69 9.69 44.82
N LEU A 211 -8.49 10.13 45.21
CA LEU A 211 -7.68 9.46 46.22
C LEU A 211 -6.61 10.44 46.75
N LEU A 212 -6.98 11.32 47.69
CA LEU A 212 -5.97 12.03 48.48
C LEU A 212 -5.89 11.39 49.86
N LYS A 213 -4.85 10.56 49.99
CA LYS A 213 -4.45 9.80 51.15
C LYS A 213 -3.84 10.75 52.19
N GLY A 214 -4.50 10.91 53.32
CA GLY A 214 -3.92 11.53 54.51
C GLY A 214 -2.78 10.67 55.08
N ARG A 215 -1.63 11.30 55.34
CA ARG A 215 -0.61 10.85 56.29
C ARG A 215 0.12 12.06 56.83
N ARG A 216 0.06 12.25 58.15
CA ARG A 216 1.16 12.63 59.05
C ARG A 216 0.58 12.98 60.42
N GLN A 217 0.54 11.99 61.29
CA GLN A 217 1.05 12.08 62.67
C GLN A 217 1.80 10.76 62.86
#